data_AF-A0A7X3X4C2-F1
#
_entry.id   AF-A0A7X3X4C2-F1
#
_cell.length_a   1.000
_cell.length_b   1.000
_cell.length_c   1.000
_cell.angle_alpha   90.00
_cell.angle_beta   90.00
_cell.angle_gamma   90.00
#
_symmetry.space_group_name_H-M   'P 1'
#
loop_
_entity.id
_entity.type
_entity.pdbx_description
1 polymer ?
#
loop_
_entity_poly.entity_id
_entity_poly.type
_entity_poly.pdbx_seq_one_letter_code
_entity_poly.pdbx_strand_id
1 'polypeptide(L)'
;MPLPYITWQDALLMPEDGRRHEAIDGELYGTPAPSTRHQIVSGRLLTALGDILDDRGYGEMFITMTAVEFPETREGVMPDLMFVSNERRGIITENWLVGAPDLVIEITSPVTEDRDRGIKLDLYRRQGVREYWIVDPDRNVVDVWRFGEEPEEERFRTELPVRLGADQVGAIDLEVVFSRDLFRFREAVVHRSGRRRSVESGMMKPATIGADLETTPARSYDVSTMQLPSITWQDVQQMPDDGNRYEAIEGDVYMTPAPTFRHQRVSLRLLLALDRILEQPGHGVVVQAPFGVEFPATGEGVQPDLLFVSKERRGLITNAELTGAPDLVVEVLSPSTASRDRGLKLRLYERQGVREYWVVDADENTVDAWRFGEDPAHERFEVTLPVRLGTEEVGSIDLEAVFAPDF
;
A
#
# COMPACT_ATOMS: atom_id res chain seq x y z
N MET A 1 25.09 -7.36 -31.07
CA MET A 1 23.71 -7.83 -31.27
C MET A 1 22.80 -6.74 -30.71
N PRO A 2 21.69 -6.36 -31.38
CA PRO A 2 20.69 -5.53 -30.71
C PRO A 2 20.21 -6.25 -29.45
N LEU A 3 19.93 -5.48 -28.39
CA LEU A 3 19.29 -6.02 -27.19
C LEU A 3 17.94 -6.67 -27.58
N PRO A 4 17.53 -7.76 -26.92
CA PRO A 4 16.23 -8.38 -27.19
C PRO A 4 15.11 -7.36 -26.90
N TYR A 5 14.11 -7.29 -27.78
CA TYR A 5 12.91 -6.48 -27.59
C TYR A 5 12.00 -7.19 -26.58
N ILE A 6 11.85 -6.61 -25.39
CA ILE A 6 11.10 -7.17 -24.27
C ILE A 6 9.67 -6.63 -24.30
N THR A 7 8.70 -7.53 -24.32
CA THR A 7 7.27 -7.21 -24.32
C THR A 7 6.68 -7.40 -22.93
N TRP A 8 5.47 -6.89 -22.69
CA TRP A 8 4.74 -7.15 -21.45
C TRP A 8 4.61 -8.64 -21.14
N GLN A 9 4.33 -9.46 -22.16
CA GLN A 9 4.26 -10.92 -22.02
C GLN A 9 5.60 -11.53 -21.63
N ASP A 10 6.73 -10.93 -22.04
CA ASP A 10 8.05 -11.37 -21.61
C ASP A 10 8.36 -10.92 -20.17
N ALA A 11 7.93 -9.71 -19.79
CA ALA A 11 8.06 -9.19 -18.42
C ALA A 11 7.32 -10.07 -17.40
N LEU A 12 6.12 -10.56 -17.75
CA LEU A 12 5.35 -11.52 -16.94
C LEU A 12 6.05 -12.87 -16.75
N LEU A 13 7.06 -13.19 -17.57
CA LEU A 13 7.85 -14.41 -17.49
C LEU A 13 9.24 -14.19 -16.87
N MET A 14 9.56 -12.97 -16.46
CA MET A 14 10.84 -12.68 -15.82
C MET A 14 10.96 -13.48 -14.52
N PRO A 15 12.19 -13.92 -14.18
CA PRO A 15 12.40 -14.60 -12.92
C PRO A 15 12.03 -13.67 -11.77
N GLU A 16 11.54 -14.28 -10.70
CA GLU A 16 11.28 -13.67 -9.41
C GLU A 16 12.60 -13.18 -8.79
N ASP A 17 13.13 -12.05 -9.30
CA ASP A 17 14.44 -11.46 -8.94
C ASP A 17 14.34 -10.31 -7.95
N GLY A 18 13.10 -9.92 -7.68
CA GLY A 18 12.74 -9.00 -6.66
C GLY A 18 12.57 -7.58 -7.11
N ARG A 19 12.07 -7.42 -8.32
CA ARG A 19 11.67 -6.13 -8.84
C ARG A 19 10.31 -6.27 -9.50
N ARG A 20 9.50 -5.23 -9.36
CA ARG A 20 8.35 -5.05 -10.25
C ARG A 20 8.87 -4.79 -11.66
N HIS A 21 8.54 -5.68 -12.58
CA HIS A 21 8.97 -5.61 -13.97
C HIS A 21 7.98 -4.84 -14.82
N GLU A 22 8.45 -3.78 -15.47
CA GLU A 22 7.71 -3.00 -16.45
C GLU A 22 8.39 -3.13 -17.82
N ALA A 23 7.59 -3.21 -18.89
CA ALA A 23 8.08 -3.30 -20.26
C ALA A 23 7.69 -2.03 -21.03
N ILE A 24 8.68 -1.22 -21.42
CA ILE A 24 8.48 0.06 -22.11
C ILE A 24 9.48 0.15 -23.25
N ASP A 25 9.01 0.47 -24.47
CA ASP A 25 9.83 0.63 -25.67
C ASP A 25 10.80 -0.55 -25.96
N GLY A 26 10.38 -1.77 -25.59
CA GLY A 26 11.18 -2.98 -25.79
C GLY A 26 12.26 -3.22 -24.72
N GLU A 27 12.28 -2.44 -23.64
CA GLU A 27 13.21 -2.58 -22.53
C GLU A 27 12.49 -2.97 -21.22
N LEU A 28 13.21 -3.69 -20.35
CA LEU A 28 12.73 -4.11 -19.04
C LEU A 28 13.22 -3.16 -17.96
N TYR A 29 12.30 -2.68 -17.14
CA TYR A 29 12.58 -1.82 -16.00
C TYR A 29 12.16 -2.52 -14.71
N GLY A 30 13.01 -2.46 -13.69
CA GLY A 30 12.73 -3.01 -12.36
C GLY A 30 12.57 -1.90 -11.32
N THR A 31 11.48 -1.91 -10.56
CA THR A 31 11.23 -0.93 -9.49
C THR A 31 11.35 -1.60 -8.11
N PRO A 32 12.06 -1.00 -7.14
CA PRO A 32 12.16 -1.54 -5.79
C PRO A 32 10.87 -1.31 -4.98
N ALA A 33 10.81 -1.97 -3.82
CA ALA A 33 9.72 -1.82 -2.88
C ALA A 33 9.59 -0.36 -2.38
N PRO A 34 8.36 0.14 -2.22
CA PRO A 34 8.11 1.51 -1.79
C PRO A 34 8.46 1.72 -0.32
N SER A 35 8.95 2.92 0.04
CA SER A 35 9.21 3.30 1.44
C SER A 35 7.93 3.56 2.23
N THR A 36 7.97 3.57 3.58
CA THR A 36 6.79 3.96 4.38
C THR A 36 6.33 5.39 4.09
N ARG A 37 7.25 6.33 3.81
CA ARG A 37 6.87 7.70 3.42
C ARG A 37 6.05 7.69 2.12
N HIS A 38 6.46 6.88 1.14
CA HIS A 38 5.69 6.66 -0.09
C HIS A 38 4.31 6.10 0.23
N GLN A 39 4.22 5.06 1.07
CA GLN A 39 2.95 4.43 1.43
C GLN A 39 1.97 5.38 2.14
N ILE A 40 2.46 6.19 3.08
CA ILE A 40 1.62 7.19 3.78
C ILE A 40 1.09 8.24 2.79
N VAL A 41 1.96 8.75 1.90
CA VAL A 41 1.55 9.73 0.89
C VAL A 41 0.55 9.12 -0.09
N SER A 42 0.79 7.88 -0.51
CA SER A 42 -0.12 7.10 -1.37
C SER A 42 -1.49 6.94 -0.72
N GLY A 43 -1.55 6.44 0.52
CA GLY A 43 -2.80 6.25 1.26
C GLY A 43 -3.58 7.56 1.44
N ARG A 44 -2.92 8.67 1.78
CA ARG A 44 -3.59 9.97 1.94
C ARG A 44 -4.11 10.53 0.62
N LEU A 45 -3.38 10.36 -0.48
CA LEU A 45 -3.86 10.73 -1.80
C LEU A 45 -5.05 9.87 -2.22
N LEU A 46 -4.95 8.56 -2.00
CA LEU A 46 -6.01 7.59 -2.30
C LEU A 46 -7.30 7.93 -1.53
N THR A 47 -7.22 8.20 -0.23
CA THR A 47 -8.37 8.64 0.56
C THR A 47 -8.95 9.95 0.05
N ALA A 48 -8.10 10.98 -0.16
CA ALA A 48 -8.58 12.28 -0.61
C ALA A 48 -9.22 12.23 -2.01
N LEU A 49 -8.68 11.41 -2.92
CA LEU A 49 -9.24 11.18 -4.25
C LEU A 49 -10.50 10.30 -4.17
N GLY A 50 -10.52 9.27 -3.33
CA GLY A 50 -11.68 8.42 -3.09
C GLY A 50 -12.90 9.22 -2.65
N ASP A 51 -12.74 10.13 -1.69
CA ASP A 51 -13.78 11.06 -1.24
C ASP A 51 -14.34 11.95 -2.37
N ILE A 52 -13.50 12.34 -3.33
CA ILE A 52 -13.84 13.29 -4.39
C ILE A 52 -14.42 12.56 -5.61
N LEU A 53 -13.87 11.41 -5.96
CA LEU A 53 -14.11 10.71 -7.22
C LEU A 53 -15.00 9.48 -7.04
N ASP A 54 -14.61 8.57 -6.14
CA ASP A 54 -15.25 7.26 -5.96
C ASP A 54 -16.58 7.40 -5.19
N ASP A 55 -16.53 8.03 -4.00
CA ASP A 55 -17.71 8.26 -3.14
C ASP A 55 -18.82 9.08 -3.83
N ARG A 56 -18.46 9.83 -4.87
CA ARG A 56 -19.40 10.64 -5.68
C ARG A 56 -19.83 9.96 -6.98
N GLY A 57 -19.35 8.74 -7.23
CA GLY A 57 -19.75 7.89 -8.35
C GLY A 57 -19.18 8.31 -9.70
N TYR A 58 -18.02 8.97 -9.76
CA TYR A 58 -17.41 9.39 -11.02
C TYR A 58 -16.65 8.26 -11.74
N GLY A 59 -16.22 7.24 -11.00
CA GLY A 59 -15.40 6.14 -11.50
C GLY A 59 -14.66 5.45 -10.37
N GLU A 60 -13.64 4.67 -10.72
CA GLU A 60 -12.94 3.77 -9.80
C GLU A 60 -11.47 4.16 -9.63
N MET A 61 -11.01 4.16 -8.37
CA MET A 61 -9.60 4.28 -8.02
C MET A 61 -8.91 2.89 -8.01
N PHE A 62 -7.65 2.86 -8.42
CA PHE A 62 -6.76 1.69 -8.42
C PHE A 62 -5.41 2.04 -7.80
N ILE A 63 -4.69 1.03 -7.33
CA ILE A 63 -3.42 1.16 -6.60
C ILE A 63 -2.30 0.31 -7.23
N THR A 64 -1.06 0.51 -6.77
CA THR A 64 0.23 -0.12 -7.16
C THR A 64 0.24 -1.60 -7.56
N MET A 65 -0.75 -2.38 -7.14
CA MET A 65 -0.83 -3.82 -7.42
C MET A 65 -1.60 -4.14 -8.71
N THR A 66 -2.17 -3.15 -9.38
CA THR A 66 -2.89 -3.31 -10.66
C THR A 66 -1.99 -2.90 -11.82
N ALA A 67 -1.65 -3.85 -12.69
CA ALA A 67 -0.91 -3.52 -13.91
C ALA A 67 -1.80 -2.80 -14.95
N VAL A 68 -1.17 -2.09 -15.88
CA VAL A 68 -1.80 -1.55 -17.09
C VAL A 68 -1.09 -2.14 -18.29
N GLU A 69 -1.83 -2.84 -19.13
CA GLU A 69 -1.36 -3.37 -20.40
C GLU A 69 -1.80 -2.48 -21.56
N PHE A 70 -0.89 -2.23 -22.50
CA PHE A 70 -1.13 -1.58 -23.78
C PHE A 70 -0.88 -2.59 -24.91
N PRO A 71 -1.90 -3.37 -25.33
CA PRO A 71 -1.70 -4.50 -26.24
C PRO A 71 -1.13 -4.12 -27.60
N GLU A 72 -1.54 -2.97 -28.14
CA GLU A 72 -1.14 -2.49 -29.47
C GLU A 72 0.36 -2.20 -29.56
N THR A 73 0.96 -1.70 -28.48
CA THR A 73 2.40 -1.44 -28.38
C THR A 73 3.16 -2.57 -27.67
N ARG A 74 2.44 -3.53 -27.09
CA ARG A 74 2.96 -4.67 -26.31
C ARG A 74 3.71 -4.23 -25.05
N GLU A 75 3.28 -3.13 -24.46
CA GLU A 75 3.88 -2.49 -23.29
C GLU A 75 3.04 -2.77 -22.05
N GLY A 76 3.67 -2.69 -20.88
CA GLY A 76 2.97 -2.85 -19.62
C GLY A 76 3.70 -2.20 -18.46
N VAL A 77 2.93 -1.60 -17.56
CA VAL A 77 3.42 -0.78 -16.44
C VAL A 77 2.61 -1.01 -15.17
N MET A 78 3.18 -0.63 -14.04
CA MET A 78 2.58 -0.74 -12.72
C MET A 78 2.63 0.63 -12.02
N PRO A 79 1.64 1.51 -12.26
CA PRO A 79 1.63 2.84 -11.67
C PRO A 79 1.21 2.84 -10.20
N ASP A 80 1.57 3.88 -9.45
CA ASP A 80 1.29 3.89 -8.02
C ASP A 80 -0.19 4.08 -7.65
N LEU A 81 -0.87 5.03 -8.31
CA LEU A 81 -2.33 5.19 -8.22
C LEU A 81 -2.90 5.49 -9.60
N MET A 82 -4.14 5.07 -9.83
CA MET A 82 -4.85 5.37 -11.08
C MET A 82 -6.32 5.63 -10.83
N PHE A 83 -6.95 6.33 -11.77
CA PHE A 83 -8.40 6.50 -11.81
C PHE A 83 -8.94 6.15 -13.20
N VAL A 84 -10.06 5.43 -13.21
CA VAL A 84 -10.82 5.09 -14.42
C VAL A 84 -12.24 5.59 -14.25
N SER A 85 -12.62 6.56 -15.07
CA SER A 85 -13.95 7.13 -15.11
C SER A 85 -15.01 6.12 -15.57
N ASN A 86 -16.28 6.40 -15.26
CA ASN A 86 -17.40 5.62 -15.78
C ASN A 86 -17.40 5.47 -17.32
N GLU A 87 -16.89 6.48 -18.02
CA GLU A 87 -16.76 6.50 -19.49
C GLU A 87 -15.77 5.43 -19.98
N ARG A 88 -14.65 5.23 -19.28
CA ARG A 88 -13.58 4.30 -19.66
C ARG A 88 -13.63 2.94 -18.96
N ARG A 89 -14.70 2.64 -18.21
CA ARG A 89 -14.85 1.38 -17.45
C ARG A 89 -14.55 0.09 -18.22
N GLY A 90 -14.74 0.09 -19.55
CA GLY A 90 -14.45 -1.07 -20.40
C GLY A 90 -12.99 -1.54 -20.42
N ILE A 91 -12.04 -0.77 -19.86
CA ILE A 91 -10.63 -1.18 -19.74
C ILE A 91 -10.38 -2.06 -18.50
N ILE A 92 -11.31 -2.14 -17.56
CA ILE A 92 -11.14 -2.86 -16.30
C ILE A 92 -11.36 -4.36 -16.54
N THR A 93 -10.37 -5.18 -16.21
CA THR A 93 -10.48 -6.65 -16.21
C THR A 93 -10.31 -7.19 -14.80
N GLU A 94 -10.40 -8.52 -14.63
CA GLU A 94 -10.29 -9.17 -13.31
C GLU A 94 -8.95 -8.93 -12.62
N ASN A 95 -7.85 -8.86 -13.39
CA ASN A 95 -6.49 -8.87 -12.84
C ASN A 95 -5.67 -7.62 -13.20
N TRP A 96 -5.99 -6.92 -14.30
CA TRP A 96 -5.28 -5.71 -14.72
C TRP A 96 -6.15 -4.80 -15.60
N LEU A 97 -5.66 -3.60 -15.90
CA LEU A 97 -6.29 -2.70 -16.87
C LEU A 97 -5.76 -2.95 -18.27
N VAL A 98 -6.63 -2.97 -19.27
CA VAL A 98 -6.27 -3.12 -20.69
C VAL A 98 -6.66 -1.83 -21.42
N GLY A 99 -5.70 -0.92 -21.55
CA GLY A 99 -5.90 0.43 -22.12
C GLY A 99 -5.62 1.55 -21.11
N ALA A 100 -5.70 2.80 -21.59
CA ALA A 100 -5.26 3.96 -20.83
C ALA A 100 -6.26 4.43 -19.75
N PRO A 101 -5.85 4.51 -18.47
CA PRO A 101 -6.61 5.17 -17.43
C PRO A 101 -6.86 6.65 -17.73
N ASP A 102 -7.82 7.26 -17.02
CA ASP A 102 -8.06 8.70 -17.11
C ASP A 102 -6.92 9.47 -16.42
N LEU A 103 -6.55 9.05 -15.21
CA LEU A 103 -5.47 9.63 -14.43
C LEU A 103 -4.49 8.54 -14.00
N VAL A 104 -3.19 8.85 -14.12
CA VAL A 104 -2.10 8.05 -13.58
C VAL A 104 -1.26 8.92 -12.64
N ILE A 105 -0.91 8.40 -11.46
CA ILE A 105 -0.12 9.09 -10.45
C ILE A 105 1.10 8.23 -10.12
N GLU A 106 2.29 8.80 -10.21
CA GLU A 106 3.54 8.19 -9.75
C GLU A 106 4.08 8.97 -8.56
N ILE A 107 4.46 8.26 -7.51
CA ILE A 107 5.03 8.81 -6.29
C ILE A 107 6.54 8.56 -6.35
N THR A 108 7.24 9.55 -6.87
CA THR A 108 8.68 9.45 -7.16
C THR A 108 9.55 9.21 -5.93
N SER A 109 10.66 8.53 -6.18
CA SER A 109 11.82 8.45 -5.30
C SER A 109 13.07 8.95 -6.03
N PRO A 110 14.20 9.22 -5.34
CA PRO A 110 15.45 9.58 -6.01
C PRO A 110 15.94 8.56 -7.06
N VAL A 111 15.48 7.31 -6.97
CA VAL A 111 15.87 6.23 -7.90
C VAL A 111 14.97 6.18 -9.14
N THR A 112 13.69 6.54 -9.00
CA THR A 112 12.70 6.41 -10.08
C THR A 112 12.42 7.73 -10.80
N GLU A 113 12.80 8.87 -10.22
CA GLU A 113 12.46 10.21 -10.70
C GLU A 113 12.76 10.43 -12.20
N ASP A 114 13.96 10.06 -12.68
CA ASP A 114 14.34 10.24 -14.08
C ASP A 114 13.44 9.45 -15.04
N ARG A 115 13.01 8.25 -14.62
CA ARG A 115 12.13 7.39 -15.41
C ARG A 115 10.70 7.91 -15.42
N ASP A 116 10.20 8.31 -14.25
CA ASP A 116 8.83 8.79 -14.06
C ASP A 116 8.64 10.13 -14.81
N ARG A 117 9.63 11.04 -14.75
CA ARG A 117 9.62 12.31 -15.49
C ARG A 117 9.97 12.21 -16.97
N GLY A 118 10.44 11.05 -17.43
CA GLY A 118 10.93 10.84 -18.79
C GLY A 118 10.08 9.81 -19.54
N ILE A 119 10.58 8.58 -19.61
CA ILE A 119 10.02 7.53 -20.46
C ILE A 119 8.57 7.17 -20.10
N LYS A 120 8.21 7.18 -18.80
CA LYS A 120 6.85 6.89 -18.36
C LYS A 120 5.88 8.01 -18.75
N LEU A 121 6.28 9.27 -18.55
CA LEU A 121 5.48 10.42 -18.99
C LEU A 121 5.20 10.35 -20.50
N ASP A 122 6.23 10.09 -21.31
CA ASP A 122 6.08 9.95 -22.76
C ASP A 122 5.21 8.74 -23.15
N LEU A 123 5.31 7.62 -22.41
CA LEU A 123 4.43 6.46 -22.54
C LEU A 123 2.97 6.83 -22.28
N TYR A 124 2.64 7.35 -21.10
CA TYR A 124 1.26 7.66 -20.75
C TYR A 124 0.64 8.67 -21.71
N ARG A 125 1.44 9.66 -22.14
CA ARG A 125 1.02 10.64 -23.15
C ARG A 125 0.67 10.01 -24.48
N ARG A 126 1.52 9.11 -25.02
CA ARG A 126 1.25 8.45 -26.32
C ARG A 126 0.12 7.42 -26.25
N GLN A 127 -0.10 6.82 -25.08
CA GLN A 127 -1.14 5.81 -24.88
C GLN A 127 -2.54 6.42 -24.64
N GLY A 128 -2.63 7.75 -24.46
CA GLY A 128 -3.90 8.45 -24.34
C GLY A 128 -4.45 8.54 -22.92
N VAL A 129 -3.56 8.48 -21.91
CA VAL A 129 -3.90 8.95 -20.56
C VAL A 129 -4.30 10.42 -20.63
N ARG A 130 -5.28 10.86 -19.83
CA ARG A 130 -5.76 12.26 -19.87
C ARG A 130 -4.97 13.16 -18.93
N GLU A 131 -4.60 12.65 -17.77
CA GLU A 131 -3.86 13.41 -16.76
C GLU A 131 -2.78 12.54 -16.10
N TYR A 132 -1.61 13.11 -15.86
CA TYR A 132 -0.48 12.42 -15.25
C TYR A 132 0.12 13.27 -14.14
N TRP A 133 0.27 12.68 -12.95
CA TRP A 133 0.80 13.35 -11.78
C TRP A 133 2.11 12.74 -11.34
N ILE A 134 3.09 13.59 -11.04
CA ILE A 134 4.30 13.20 -10.32
C ILE A 134 4.26 13.84 -8.94
N VAL A 135 4.17 12.99 -7.93
CA VAL A 135 4.19 13.35 -6.52
C VAL A 135 5.62 13.17 -6.03
N ASP A 136 6.20 14.22 -5.45
CA ASP A 136 7.55 14.20 -4.86
C ASP A 136 7.41 14.40 -3.35
N PRO A 137 7.44 13.30 -2.56
CA PRO A 137 7.32 13.36 -1.11
C PRO A 137 8.46 14.10 -0.43
N ASP A 138 9.65 14.21 -1.03
CA ASP A 138 10.79 14.86 -0.39
C ASP A 138 10.76 16.37 -0.59
N ARG A 139 10.25 16.82 -1.74
CA ARG A 139 10.07 18.24 -2.06
C ARG A 139 8.68 18.77 -1.70
N ASN A 140 7.75 17.89 -1.30
CA ASN A 140 6.35 18.21 -1.00
C ASN A 140 5.68 18.95 -2.16
N VAL A 141 5.83 18.44 -3.38
CA VAL A 141 5.22 19.03 -4.58
C VAL A 141 4.49 17.97 -5.39
N VAL A 142 3.48 18.42 -6.12
CA VAL A 142 2.83 17.62 -7.17
C VAL A 142 2.96 18.36 -8.48
N ASP A 143 3.59 17.74 -9.47
CA ASP A 143 3.59 18.19 -10.85
C ASP A 143 2.48 17.49 -11.62
N VAL A 144 1.71 18.26 -12.39
CA VAL A 144 0.52 17.79 -13.09
C VAL A 144 0.65 18.11 -14.57
N TRP A 145 0.56 17.08 -15.39
CA TRP A 145 0.42 17.19 -16.83
C TRP A 145 -1.01 16.85 -17.22
N ARG A 146 -1.69 17.78 -17.88
CA ARG A 146 -2.97 17.52 -18.53
C ARG A 146 -2.75 17.38 -20.01
N PHE A 147 -3.05 16.19 -20.52
CA PHE A 147 -2.91 15.86 -21.93
C PHE A 147 -4.21 16.20 -22.67
N GLY A 148 -4.10 16.88 -23.80
CA GLY A 148 -5.25 17.37 -24.56
C GLY A 148 -4.82 18.23 -25.75
N GLU A 149 -5.79 18.90 -26.38
CA GLU A 149 -5.52 19.84 -27.48
C GLU A 149 -4.62 21.01 -27.03
N GLU A 150 -4.86 21.49 -25.81
CA GLU A 150 -4.03 22.49 -25.14
C GLU A 150 -3.39 21.84 -23.91
N PRO A 151 -2.18 21.26 -24.04
CA PRO A 151 -1.53 20.60 -22.91
C PRO A 151 -1.08 21.60 -21.85
N GLU A 152 -1.36 21.29 -20.59
CA GLU A 152 -0.99 22.11 -19.43
C GLU A 152 0.04 21.38 -18.57
N GLU A 153 1.00 22.13 -18.01
CA GLU A 153 1.92 21.66 -16.98
C GLU A 153 1.89 22.63 -15.80
N GLU A 154 1.52 22.13 -14.62
CA GLU A 154 1.38 22.94 -13.40
C GLU A 154 2.05 22.26 -12.21
N ARG A 155 2.54 23.07 -11.25
CA ARG A 155 3.14 22.59 -10.00
C ARG A 155 2.38 23.11 -8.80
N PHE A 156 1.92 22.20 -7.95
CA PHE A 156 1.18 22.50 -6.73
C PHE A 156 2.01 22.19 -5.47
N ARG A 157 1.78 22.97 -4.41
CA ARG A 157 2.48 22.83 -3.11
C ARG A 157 1.56 22.85 -1.90
N THR A 158 0.35 23.37 -2.04
CA THR A 158 -0.57 23.60 -0.91
C THR A 158 -1.94 23.00 -1.20
N GLU A 159 -2.55 23.36 -2.32
CA GLU A 159 -3.85 22.84 -2.74
C GLU A 159 -3.73 22.33 -4.17
N LEU A 160 -4.23 21.12 -4.42
CA LEU A 160 -4.22 20.46 -5.71
C LEU A 160 -5.67 20.34 -6.22
N PRO A 161 -6.05 21.06 -7.29
CA PRO A 161 -7.39 20.93 -7.86
C PRO A 161 -7.56 19.57 -8.54
N VAL A 162 -8.69 18.91 -8.29
CA VAL A 162 -9.09 17.67 -8.96
C VAL A 162 -10.10 18.02 -10.05
N ARG A 163 -9.82 17.63 -11.29
CA ARG A 163 -10.67 17.94 -12.45
C ARG A 163 -11.16 16.68 -13.15
N LEU A 164 -12.32 16.77 -13.77
CA LEU A 164 -12.82 15.81 -14.77
C LEU A 164 -13.09 16.60 -16.05
N GLY A 165 -12.18 16.45 -17.02
CA GLY A 165 -12.16 17.34 -18.18
C GLY A 165 -11.90 18.80 -17.77
N ALA A 166 -12.79 19.71 -18.16
CA ALA A 166 -12.66 21.13 -17.85
C ALA A 166 -13.19 21.49 -16.43
N ASP A 167 -13.97 20.61 -15.81
CA ASP A 167 -14.68 20.92 -14.56
C ASP A 167 -13.84 20.54 -13.33
N GLN A 168 -13.67 21.48 -12.39
CA GLN A 168 -13.09 21.18 -11.08
C GLN A 168 -14.14 20.54 -10.16
N VAL A 169 -13.91 19.30 -9.74
CA VAL A 169 -14.83 18.51 -8.91
C VAL A 169 -14.41 18.46 -7.44
N GLY A 170 -13.18 18.87 -7.13
CA GLY A 170 -12.68 18.94 -5.76
C GLY A 170 -11.30 19.58 -5.67
N ALA A 171 -10.73 19.53 -4.47
CA ALA A 171 -9.38 19.96 -4.19
C ALA A 171 -8.78 19.13 -3.03
N ILE A 172 -7.48 18.88 -3.09
CA ILE A 172 -6.73 18.12 -2.10
C ILE A 172 -5.79 19.07 -1.36
N ASP A 173 -5.82 19.02 -0.03
CA ASP A 173 -4.86 19.73 0.83
C ASP A 173 -3.53 18.96 0.90
N LEU A 174 -2.52 19.47 0.19
CA LEU A 174 -1.19 18.87 0.13
C LEU A 174 -0.41 19.01 1.44
N GLU A 175 -0.77 19.94 2.33
CA GLU A 175 -0.15 20.00 3.66
C GLU A 175 -0.51 18.79 4.52
N VAL A 176 -1.72 18.26 4.35
CA VAL A 176 -2.16 17.01 4.99
C VAL A 176 -1.45 15.83 4.33
N VAL A 177 -1.50 15.73 3.00
CA VAL A 177 -0.85 14.65 2.24
C VAL A 177 0.61 14.49 2.64
N PHE A 178 1.40 15.57 2.59
CA PHE A 178 2.84 15.53 2.85
C PHE A 178 3.23 15.63 4.33
N SER A 179 2.26 15.70 5.25
CA SER A 179 2.53 15.85 6.67
C SER A 179 3.43 14.74 7.21
N ARG A 180 4.48 15.11 7.94
CA ARG A 180 5.29 14.15 8.70
C ARG A 180 4.64 13.73 10.03
N ASP A 181 3.63 14.48 10.46
CA ASP A 181 2.79 14.03 11.56
C ASP A 181 1.77 13.05 10.99
N LEU A 182 1.91 11.78 11.34
CA LEU A 182 0.99 10.70 10.96
C LEU A 182 -0.44 10.99 11.42
N PHE A 183 -0.59 11.73 12.52
CA PHE A 183 -1.86 12.08 13.14
C PHE A 183 -2.30 13.51 12.77
N ARG A 184 -1.80 14.06 11.66
CA ARG A 184 -2.35 15.30 11.10
C ARG A 184 -3.56 14.93 10.27
N PHE A 185 -4.73 15.16 10.86
CA PHE A 185 -6.02 14.96 10.21
C PHE A 185 -6.44 16.21 9.44
N ARG A 186 -7.45 16.09 8.56
CA ARG A 186 -8.08 17.23 7.90
C ARG A 186 -8.74 18.11 8.98
N GLU A 187 -8.01 19.05 9.56
CA GLU A 187 -8.62 20.05 10.45
C GLU A 187 -9.58 20.91 9.62
N ALA A 188 -10.86 20.93 9.97
CA ALA A 188 -11.72 22.04 9.59
C ALA A 188 -11.04 23.34 10.05
N VAL A 189 -10.69 24.21 9.09
CA VAL A 189 -9.86 25.41 9.27
C VAL A 189 -10.28 26.21 10.50
N VAL A 190 -9.50 26.11 11.58
CA VAL A 190 -9.55 27.04 12.72
C VAL A 190 -8.14 27.53 13.01
N HIS A 191 -7.87 28.75 12.54
CA HIS A 191 -6.63 29.48 12.78
C HIS A 191 -6.25 29.51 14.27
N ARG A 192 -5.01 29.11 14.61
CA ARG A 192 -4.22 29.78 15.66
C ARG A 192 -2.72 29.50 15.57
N SER A 193 -1.97 30.59 15.65
CA SER A 193 -0.51 30.75 15.59
C SER A 193 0.22 30.35 16.87
N GLY A 194 1.46 29.82 16.77
CA GLY A 194 2.38 29.83 17.92
C GLY A 194 3.70 29.02 17.82
N ARG A 195 4.79 29.69 17.43
CA ARG A 195 6.24 29.53 17.75
C ARG A 195 6.86 28.18 18.18
N ARG A 196 7.86 27.75 17.39
CA ARG A 196 8.91 26.74 17.72
C ARG A 196 10.04 27.29 18.61
N ARG A 197 10.65 26.40 19.41
CA ARG A 197 11.99 26.54 19.99
C ARG A 197 12.88 25.36 19.58
N SER A 198 14.15 25.65 19.35
CA SER A 198 15.25 24.75 18.96
C SER A 198 15.97 24.14 20.17
N VAL A 199 16.53 22.93 20.00
CA VAL A 199 17.52 22.33 20.91
C VAL A 199 18.61 21.64 20.07
N GLU A 200 19.85 21.80 20.55
CA GLU A 200 21.13 21.49 19.91
C GLU A 200 21.51 20.01 19.87
N SER A 201 22.41 19.70 18.93
CA SER A 201 22.99 18.40 18.58
C SER A 201 24.26 18.12 19.41
N GLY A 202 24.41 16.88 19.88
CA GLY A 202 25.59 16.37 20.57
C GLY A 202 26.23 15.23 19.78
N MET A 203 27.51 15.40 19.44
CA MET A 203 28.31 14.56 18.55
C MET A 203 29.09 13.50 19.35
N MET A 204 29.03 12.21 18.96
CA MET A 204 29.78 11.11 19.60
C MET A 204 30.76 10.46 18.62
N LYS A 205 31.95 10.10 19.14
CA LYS A 205 33.18 9.73 18.42
C LYS A 205 33.21 8.25 17.98
N PRO A 206 34.00 7.89 16.95
CA PRO A 206 34.01 6.55 16.35
C PRO A 206 34.86 5.56 17.15
N ALA A 207 34.46 4.29 17.14
CA ALA A 207 35.22 3.16 17.67
C ALA A 207 35.73 2.26 16.53
N THR A 208 36.99 1.86 16.67
CA THR A 208 37.83 1.14 15.70
C THR A 208 37.47 -0.34 15.60
N ILE A 209 37.41 -0.87 14.37
CA ILE A 209 37.20 -2.29 14.05
C ILE A 209 38.57 -2.96 13.88
N GLY A 210 38.87 -3.96 14.70
CA GLY A 210 40.02 -4.86 14.54
C GLY A 210 39.56 -6.14 13.85
N ALA A 211 40.27 -6.53 12.78
CA ALA A 211 40.01 -7.73 12.00
C ALA A 211 41.07 -8.79 12.33
N ASP A 212 40.64 -9.97 12.77
CA ASP A 212 41.48 -11.17 12.85
C ASP A 212 40.74 -12.33 12.17
N LEU A 213 41.31 -12.81 11.06
CA LEU A 213 40.88 -13.97 10.29
C LEU A 213 41.66 -15.20 10.77
N GLU A 214 41.04 -16.05 11.59
CA GLU A 214 41.56 -17.38 11.90
C GLU A 214 40.76 -18.48 11.19
N THR A 215 41.48 -19.36 10.48
CA THR A 215 40.97 -20.50 9.73
C THR A 215 40.44 -21.60 10.65
N THR A 216 39.19 -22.05 10.45
CA THR A 216 38.55 -23.12 11.26
C THR A 216 38.54 -24.47 10.51
N PRO A 217 38.92 -25.61 11.14
CA PRO A 217 38.90 -26.93 10.52
C PRO A 217 37.48 -27.53 10.44
N ALA A 218 37.29 -28.46 9.49
CA ALA A 218 36.02 -29.11 9.20
C ALA A 218 35.40 -29.82 10.43
N ARG A 219 34.14 -29.47 10.75
CA ARG A 219 33.32 -30.09 11.80
C ARG A 219 32.39 -31.15 11.19
N SER A 220 32.28 -32.31 11.84
CA SER A 220 31.19 -33.26 11.62
C SER A 220 29.93 -32.81 12.38
N TYR A 221 28.76 -32.80 11.74
CA TYR A 221 27.50 -32.35 12.34
C TYR A 221 26.61 -33.54 12.74
N ASP A 222 26.03 -33.46 13.94
CA ASP A 222 24.95 -34.35 14.38
C ASP A 222 23.61 -33.80 13.90
N VAL A 223 23.05 -34.45 12.88
CA VAL A 223 21.79 -34.05 12.20
C VAL A 223 20.58 -34.08 13.14
N SER A 224 20.66 -34.79 14.28
CA SER A 224 19.59 -34.81 15.28
C SER A 224 19.53 -33.55 16.16
N THR A 225 20.57 -32.73 16.11
CA THR A 225 20.68 -31.43 16.81
C THR A 225 20.66 -30.24 15.85
N MET A 226 20.57 -30.50 14.53
CA MET A 226 20.42 -29.45 13.53
C MET A 226 19.01 -28.87 13.64
N GLN A 227 18.90 -27.68 14.25
CA GLN A 227 17.78 -26.79 13.96
C GLN A 227 17.88 -26.46 12.47
N LEU A 228 16.87 -26.85 11.69
CA LEU A 228 16.70 -26.32 10.34
C LEU A 228 16.67 -24.78 10.45
N PRO A 229 17.30 -24.05 9.52
CA PRO A 229 17.22 -22.60 9.53
C PRO A 229 15.75 -22.18 9.44
N SER A 230 15.26 -21.51 10.47
CA SER A 230 13.93 -20.89 10.50
C SER A 230 14.00 -19.58 9.73
N ILE A 231 13.10 -19.38 8.76
CA ILE A 231 12.95 -18.11 8.05
C ILE A 231 12.40 -17.06 9.01
N THR A 232 13.09 -15.93 9.08
CA THR A 232 12.68 -14.75 9.83
C THR A 232 12.14 -13.67 8.90
N TRP A 233 11.49 -12.65 9.48
CA TRP A 233 11.11 -11.45 8.76
C TRP A 233 12.30 -10.76 8.08
N GLN A 234 13.47 -10.77 8.73
CA GLN A 234 14.69 -10.21 8.14
C GLN A 234 15.17 -11.00 6.91
N ASP A 235 14.95 -12.32 6.89
CA ASP A 235 15.21 -13.14 5.71
C ASP A 235 14.21 -12.84 4.59
N VAL A 236 12.93 -12.64 4.94
CA VAL A 236 11.87 -12.20 4.02
C VAL A 236 12.17 -10.83 3.40
N GLN A 237 12.72 -9.89 4.16
CA GLN A 237 13.13 -8.58 3.64
C GLN A 237 14.24 -8.65 2.57
N GLN A 238 14.94 -9.79 2.48
CA GLN A 238 15.94 -10.05 1.43
C GLN A 238 15.38 -10.87 0.27
N MET A 239 14.10 -11.25 0.34
CA MET A 239 13.44 -11.98 -0.73
C MET A 239 13.17 -11.08 -1.93
N PRO A 240 12.93 -11.69 -3.10
CA PRO A 240 12.47 -10.96 -4.26
C PRO A 240 11.23 -10.08 -3.98
N ASP A 241 11.26 -8.77 -4.24
CA ASP A 241 10.09 -7.95 -4.60
C ASP A 241 9.55 -8.23 -6.03
N ASP A 242 9.08 -9.44 -6.29
CA ASP A 242 8.60 -9.95 -7.59
C ASP A 242 7.08 -9.75 -7.83
N GLY A 243 6.45 -8.88 -7.02
CA GLY A 243 5.01 -8.70 -6.98
C GLY A 243 4.26 -9.73 -6.13
N ASN A 244 4.93 -10.77 -5.61
CA ASN A 244 4.40 -11.60 -4.56
C ASN A 244 4.60 -10.95 -3.19
N ARG A 245 3.68 -11.27 -2.28
CA ARG A 245 3.78 -10.91 -0.87
C ARG A 245 4.34 -12.08 -0.07
N TYR A 246 5.48 -11.84 0.58
CA TYR A 246 6.13 -12.82 1.45
C TYR A 246 5.91 -12.51 2.92
N GLU A 247 5.65 -13.55 3.71
CA GLU A 247 5.40 -13.47 5.14
C GLU A 247 6.17 -14.59 5.86
N ALA A 248 6.73 -14.31 7.03
CA ALA A 248 7.46 -15.25 7.87
C ALA A 248 6.62 -15.61 9.11
N ILE A 249 6.16 -16.85 9.20
CA ILE A 249 5.30 -17.31 10.31
C ILE A 249 5.80 -18.68 10.77
N GLU A 250 6.04 -18.84 12.09
CA GLU A 250 6.51 -20.11 12.70
C GLU A 250 7.81 -20.67 12.08
N GLY A 251 8.64 -19.81 11.48
CA GLY A 251 9.89 -20.19 10.83
C GLY A 251 9.75 -20.64 9.38
N ASP A 252 8.53 -20.61 8.83
CA ASP A 252 8.22 -20.91 7.43
C ASP A 252 7.97 -19.61 6.64
N VAL A 253 8.24 -19.66 5.33
CA VAL A 253 7.87 -18.59 4.38
C VAL A 253 6.53 -18.92 3.74
N TYR A 254 5.66 -17.92 3.68
CA TYR A 254 4.42 -17.99 2.93
C TYR A 254 4.41 -16.93 1.84
N MET A 255 3.97 -17.32 0.65
CA MET A 255 3.89 -16.47 -0.53
C MET A 255 2.42 -16.29 -0.92
N THR A 256 2.02 -15.05 -1.23
CA THR A 256 0.69 -14.72 -1.74
C THR A 256 0.84 -14.01 -3.09
N PRO A 257 0.16 -14.46 -4.15
CA PRO A 257 0.20 -13.77 -5.44
C PRO A 257 -0.53 -12.42 -5.38
N ALA A 258 -0.41 -11.64 -6.45
CA ALA A 258 -1.11 -10.36 -6.60
C ALA A 258 -2.63 -10.51 -6.40
N PRO A 259 -3.29 -9.54 -5.75
CA PRO A 259 -4.73 -9.58 -5.49
C PRO A 259 -5.56 -9.35 -6.77
N THR A 260 -6.79 -9.87 -6.78
CA THR A 260 -7.78 -9.61 -7.83
C THR A 260 -8.39 -8.21 -7.70
N PHE A 261 -9.06 -7.71 -8.74
CA PHE A 261 -9.79 -6.44 -8.68
C PHE A 261 -10.81 -6.40 -7.54
N ARG A 262 -11.60 -7.48 -7.37
CA ARG A 262 -12.61 -7.57 -6.30
C ARG A 262 -11.98 -7.44 -4.90
N HIS A 263 -10.82 -8.08 -4.67
CA HIS A 263 -10.07 -7.94 -3.42
C HIS A 263 -9.64 -6.50 -3.18
N GLN A 264 -8.99 -5.88 -4.17
CA GLN A 264 -8.53 -4.50 -4.09
C GLN A 264 -9.68 -3.53 -3.82
N ARG A 265 -10.82 -3.77 -4.46
CA ARG A 265 -12.03 -2.94 -4.32
C ARG A 265 -12.61 -2.98 -2.91
N VAL A 266 -12.78 -4.17 -2.36
CA VAL A 266 -13.28 -4.37 -1.01
C VAL A 266 -12.30 -3.77 0.00
N SER A 267 -11.00 -3.98 -0.18
CA SER A 267 -9.94 -3.38 0.64
C SER A 267 -10.01 -1.84 0.63
N LEU A 268 -10.15 -1.21 -0.55
CA LEU A 268 -10.27 0.23 -0.69
C LEU A 268 -11.53 0.78 0.03
N ARG A 269 -12.70 0.15 -0.16
CA ARG A 269 -13.94 0.62 0.47
C ARG A 269 -13.88 0.51 1.99
N LEU A 270 -13.24 -0.54 2.51
CA LEU A 270 -12.96 -0.68 3.95
C LEU A 270 -11.98 0.38 4.43
N LEU A 271 -10.91 0.67 3.68
CA LEU A 271 -9.97 1.75 4.00
C LEU A 271 -10.69 3.09 4.14
N LEU A 272 -11.52 3.47 3.16
CA LEU A 272 -12.27 4.74 3.18
C LEU A 272 -13.26 4.78 4.36
N ALA A 273 -13.93 3.68 4.67
CA ALA A 273 -14.84 3.61 5.81
C ALA A 273 -14.10 3.74 7.15
N LEU A 274 -12.97 3.04 7.31
CA LEU A 274 -12.13 3.11 8.51
C LEU A 274 -11.47 4.48 8.66
N ASP A 275 -11.01 5.11 7.58
CA ASP A 275 -10.47 6.47 7.61
C ASP A 275 -11.51 7.45 8.17
N ARG A 276 -12.74 7.43 7.66
CA ARG A 276 -13.84 8.29 8.14
C ARG A 276 -14.17 8.10 9.61
N ILE A 277 -14.13 6.85 10.10
CA ILE A 277 -14.53 6.50 11.47
C ILE A 277 -13.37 6.67 12.47
N LEU A 278 -12.14 6.38 12.07
CA LEU A 278 -10.98 6.29 12.98
C LEU A 278 -9.97 7.40 12.75
N GLU A 279 -9.55 7.63 11.50
CA GLU A 279 -8.48 8.56 11.18
C GLU A 279 -8.98 10.01 11.24
N GLN A 280 -10.02 10.38 10.48
CA GLN A 280 -10.53 11.76 10.44
C GLN A 280 -10.92 12.34 11.82
N PRO A 281 -11.57 11.58 12.74
CA PRO A 281 -11.87 12.06 14.09
C PRO A 281 -10.65 12.09 15.02
N GLY A 282 -9.54 11.47 14.60
CA GLY A 282 -8.23 11.59 15.21
C GLY A 282 -7.85 10.49 16.19
N HIS A 283 -8.43 9.30 16.04
CA HIS A 283 -8.19 8.16 16.93
C HIS A 283 -6.86 7.44 16.66
N GLY A 284 -6.32 7.55 15.45
CA GLY A 284 -5.10 6.87 15.06
C GLY A 284 -4.80 7.02 13.58
N VAL A 285 -4.16 6.02 12.99
CA VAL A 285 -3.87 5.95 11.55
C VAL A 285 -4.28 4.58 11.02
N VAL A 286 -4.89 4.56 9.84
CA VAL A 286 -5.20 3.35 9.07
C VAL A 286 -4.16 3.22 7.97
N VAL A 287 -3.58 2.03 7.81
CA VAL A 287 -2.52 1.77 6.82
C VAL A 287 -2.93 0.58 5.95
N GLN A 288 -2.72 0.70 4.64
CA GLN A 288 -2.97 -0.35 3.65
C GLN A 288 -1.67 -1.03 3.22
N ALA A 289 -1.79 -2.29 2.77
CA ALA A 289 -0.72 -2.98 2.05
C ALA A 289 -0.26 -2.23 0.78
N PRO A 290 1.02 -2.35 0.38
CA PRO A 290 2.07 -3.13 1.03
C PRO A 290 2.67 -2.39 2.24
N PHE A 291 2.58 -3.00 3.41
CA PHE A 291 3.19 -2.47 4.63
C PHE A 291 3.49 -3.60 5.63
N GLY A 292 4.76 -3.72 6.02
CA GLY A 292 5.25 -4.80 6.87
C GLY A 292 4.93 -4.60 8.35
N VAL A 293 4.63 -5.71 9.03
CA VAL A 293 4.50 -5.81 10.49
C VAL A 293 5.52 -6.84 10.98
N GLU A 294 6.55 -6.39 11.69
CA GLU A 294 7.53 -7.25 12.36
C GLU A 294 7.11 -7.52 13.80
N PHE A 295 7.30 -8.77 14.25
CA PHE A 295 7.20 -9.19 15.63
C PHE A 295 8.59 -9.57 16.18
N PRO A 296 9.39 -8.62 16.70
CA PRO A 296 10.80 -8.86 17.02
C PRO A 296 11.06 -9.97 18.03
N ALA A 297 10.10 -10.21 18.93
CA ALA A 297 10.24 -11.23 19.97
C ALA A 297 10.28 -12.66 19.40
N THR A 298 9.64 -12.88 18.24
CA THR A 298 9.60 -14.18 17.57
C THR A 298 10.36 -14.19 16.25
N GLY A 299 10.74 -13.02 15.71
CA GLY A 299 11.34 -12.88 14.39
C GLY A 299 10.33 -13.14 13.25
N GLU A 300 9.04 -13.21 13.57
CA GLU A 300 7.96 -13.37 12.59
C GLU A 300 7.61 -12.02 11.96
N GLY A 301 7.02 -12.04 10.76
CA GLY A 301 6.53 -10.83 10.14
C GLY A 301 5.53 -11.09 9.02
N VAL A 302 4.61 -10.16 8.86
CA VAL A 302 3.44 -10.28 7.97
C VAL A 302 3.16 -8.98 7.23
N GLN A 303 2.32 -9.05 6.22
CA GLN A 303 1.87 -7.89 5.45
C GLN A 303 0.34 -7.94 5.34
N PRO A 304 -0.39 -7.41 6.35
CA PRO A 304 -1.84 -7.41 6.34
C PRO A 304 -2.40 -6.45 5.29
N ASP A 305 -3.61 -6.71 4.80
CA ASP A 305 -4.25 -5.86 3.79
C ASP A 305 -4.59 -4.48 4.32
N LEU A 306 -5.14 -4.40 5.55
CA LEU A 306 -5.29 -3.15 6.30
C LEU A 306 -4.90 -3.36 7.77
N LEU A 307 -4.42 -2.30 8.40
CA LEU A 307 -4.21 -2.25 9.83
C LEU A 307 -4.58 -0.88 10.40
N PHE A 308 -4.88 -0.85 11.70
CA PHE A 308 -5.05 0.40 12.43
C PHE A 308 -4.15 0.45 13.65
N VAL A 309 -3.54 1.62 13.87
CA VAL A 309 -2.74 1.94 15.05
C VAL A 309 -3.30 3.17 15.72
N SER A 310 -3.75 2.99 16.96
CA SER A 310 -4.22 4.07 17.81
C SER A 310 -3.13 5.10 18.09
N LYS A 311 -3.55 6.34 18.33
CA LYS A 311 -2.66 7.46 18.68
C LYS A 311 -1.75 7.15 19.87
N GLU A 312 -2.24 6.37 20.83
CA GLU A 312 -1.49 5.93 22.02
C GLU A 312 -0.34 4.99 21.67
N ARG A 313 -0.49 4.18 20.61
CA ARG A 313 0.47 3.17 20.16
C ARG A 313 1.28 3.60 18.95
N ARG A 314 1.27 4.90 18.62
CA ARG A 314 2.00 5.47 17.49
C ARG A 314 3.50 5.15 17.44
N GLY A 315 4.11 4.88 18.60
CA GLY A 315 5.53 4.54 18.70
C GLY A 315 5.90 3.20 18.05
N LEU A 316 4.91 2.38 17.66
CA LEU A 316 5.12 1.13 16.92
C LEU A 316 5.43 1.38 15.43
N ILE A 317 5.09 2.54 14.88
CA ILE A 317 5.29 2.84 13.45
C ILE A 317 6.67 3.45 13.24
N THR A 318 7.46 2.84 12.35
CA THR A 318 8.75 3.37 11.90
C THR A 318 8.67 3.84 10.44
N ASN A 319 9.80 4.29 9.87
CA ASN A 319 9.89 4.68 8.46
C ASN A 319 10.01 3.51 7.47
N ALA A 320 10.10 2.27 7.96
CA ALA A 320 10.19 1.08 7.10
C ALA A 320 9.00 0.14 7.30
N GLU A 321 8.54 -0.01 8.55
CA GLU A 321 7.56 -1.01 8.96
C GLU A 321 6.91 -0.66 10.30
N LEU A 322 5.93 -1.45 10.71
CA LEU A 322 5.41 -1.46 12.06
C LEU A 322 6.11 -2.55 12.87
N THR A 323 6.62 -2.18 14.04
CA THR A 323 7.32 -3.10 14.95
C THR A 323 6.41 -3.39 16.15
N GLY A 324 5.79 -4.57 16.18
CA GLY A 324 4.87 -5.02 17.23
C GLY A 324 3.44 -5.29 16.73
N ALA A 325 2.49 -5.55 17.64
CA ALA A 325 1.11 -5.81 17.24
C ALA A 325 0.32 -4.50 16.99
N PRO A 326 -0.39 -4.34 15.86
CA PRO A 326 -1.34 -3.23 15.69
C PRO A 326 -2.56 -3.39 16.61
N ASP A 327 -3.46 -2.39 16.61
CA ASP A 327 -4.73 -2.47 17.35
C ASP A 327 -5.74 -3.34 16.60
N LEU A 328 -5.89 -3.12 15.28
CA LEU A 328 -6.74 -3.91 14.40
C LEU A 328 -5.92 -4.40 13.19
N VAL A 329 -6.16 -5.64 12.78
CA VAL A 329 -5.73 -6.20 11.50
C VAL A 329 -6.95 -6.61 10.68
N VAL A 330 -6.96 -6.31 9.40
CA VAL A 330 -7.98 -6.76 8.44
C VAL A 330 -7.29 -7.52 7.30
N GLU A 331 -7.76 -8.73 7.01
CA GLU A 331 -7.35 -9.52 5.85
C GLU A 331 -8.57 -9.74 4.96
N VAL A 332 -8.47 -9.38 3.68
CA VAL A 332 -9.47 -9.66 2.67
C VAL A 332 -9.08 -10.97 2.00
N LEU A 333 -9.96 -11.96 2.11
CA LEU A 333 -9.67 -13.30 1.61
C LEU A 333 -9.56 -13.30 0.10
N SER A 334 -8.63 -14.11 -0.38
CA SER A 334 -8.63 -14.65 -1.73
C SER A 334 -8.77 -16.17 -1.66
N PRO A 335 -9.24 -16.83 -2.75
CA PRO A 335 -9.38 -18.29 -2.78
C PRO A 335 -8.11 -19.06 -2.38
N SER A 336 -6.93 -18.49 -2.66
CA SER A 336 -5.63 -19.09 -2.35
C SER A 336 -5.16 -18.91 -0.89
N THR A 337 -5.75 -17.99 -0.14
CA THR A 337 -5.28 -17.59 1.21
C THR A 337 -6.27 -17.92 2.34
N ALA A 338 -7.53 -18.20 2.00
CA ALA A 338 -8.63 -18.42 2.95
C ALA A 338 -8.31 -19.39 4.11
N SER A 339 -7.63 -20.51 3.83
CA SER A 339 -7.28 -21.48 4.90
C SER A 339 -6.19 -20.96 5.84
N ARG A 340 -5.26 -20.15 5.35
CA ARG A 340 -4.18 -19.56 6.15
C ARG A 340 -4.71 -18.46 7.05
N ASP A 341 -5.56 -17.59 6.49
CA ASP A 341 -6.01 -16.39 7.20
C ASP A 341 -7.04 -16.72 8.28
N ARG A 342 -7.91 -17.73 8.05
CA ARG A 342 -8.85 -18.26 9.06
C ARG A 342 -8.20 -19.13 10.13
N GLY A 343 -6.93 -19.52 9.97
CA GLY A 343 -6.28 -20.52 10.81
C GLY A 343 -4.94 -20.06 11.38
N LEU A 344 -3.92 -20.03 10.54
CA LEU A 344 -2.56 -19.70 10.94
C LEU A 344 -2.43 -18.25 11.40
N LYS A 345 -2.91 -17.28 10.59
CA LYS A 345 -2.81 -15.86 10.94
C LYS A 345 -3.66 -15.48 12.14
N LEU A 346 -4.85 -16.06 12.28
CA LEU A 346 -5.68 -15.89 13.48
C LEU A 346 -4.88 -16.21 14.76
N ARG A 347 -4.23 -17.39 14.80
CA ARG A 347 -3.41 -17.80 15.96
C ARG A 347 -2.16 -16.93 16.13
N LEU A 348 -1.54 -16.49 15.04
CA LEU A 348 -0.43 -15.55 15.07
C LEU A 348 -0.85 -14.22 15.71
N TYR A 349 -1.90 -13.59 15.21
CA TYR A 349 -2.34 -12.29 15.71
C TYR A 349 -2.80 -12.36 17.16
N GLU A 350 -3.50 -13.42 17.56
CA GLU A 350 -3.85 -13.68 18.96
C GLU A 350 -2.60 -13.78 19.85
N ARG A 351 -1.61 -14.62 19.49
CA ARG A 351 -0.39 -14.79 20.32
C ARG A 351 0.50 -13.56 20.36
N GLN A 352 0.47 -12.74 19.30
CA GLN A 352 1.27 -11.52 19.21
C GLN A 352 0.63 -10.33 19.93
N GLY A 353 -0.63 -10.46 20.37
CA GLY A 353 -1.33 -9.43 21.13
C GLY A 353 -2.00 -8.36 20.28
N VAL A 354 -2.40 -8.70 19.05
CA VAL A 354 -3.38 -7.89 18.30
C VAL A 354 -4.68 -7.84 19.10
N ARG A 355 -5.39 -6.70 19.10
CA ARG A 355 -6.62 -6.55 19.89
C ARG A 355 -7.85 -7.01 19.13
N GLU A 356 -7.89 -6.73 17.84
CA GLU A 356 -8.99 -7.13 16.98
C GLU A 356 -8.49 -7.61 15.62
N TYR A 357 -9.11 -8.66 15.08
CA TYR A 357 -8.76 -9.24 13.80
C TYR A 357 -10.01 -9.49 12.97
N TRP A 358 -10.04 -8.98 11.74
CA TRP A 358 -11.14 -9.15 10.81
C TRP A 358 -10.70 -9.98 9.61
N VAL A 359 -11.50 -10.98 9.28
CA VAL A 359 -11.39 -11.75 8.03
C VAL A 359 -12.59 -11.40 7.17
N VAL A 360 -12.33 -10.81 6.01
CA VAL A 360 -13.33 -10.31 5.08
C VAL A 360 -13.44 -11.28 3.91
N ASP A 361 -14.58 -11.91 3.74
CA ASP A 361 -14.86 -12.79 2.60
C ASP A 361 -15.65 -12.01 1.54
N ALA A 362 -14.95 -11.60 0.48
CA ALA A 362 -15.55 -10.84 -0.61
C ALA A 362 -16.50 -11.67 -1.48
N ASP A 363 -16.42 -13.00 -1.47
CA ASP A 363 -17.31 -13.87 -2.25
C ASP A 363 -18.59 -14.19 -1.48
N GLU A 364 -18.47 -14.37 -0.16
CA GLU A 364 -19.62 -14.56 0.74
C GLU A 364 -20.24 -13.24 1.23
N ASN A 365 -19.61 -12.08 0.94
CA ASN A 365 -19.99 -10.76 1.44
C ASN A 365 -20.12 -10.73 2.98
N THR A 366 -19.15 -11.34 3.68
CA THR A 366 -19.17 -11.43 5.14
C THR A 366 -17.88 -10.92 5.77
N VAL A 367 -17.99 -10.51 7.03
CA VAL A 367 -16.83 -10.21 7.89
C VAL A 367 -16.93 -11.03 9.16
N ASP A 368 -15.94 -11.88 9.40
CA ASP A 368 -15.73 -12.52 10.70
C ASP A 368 -14.78 -11.63 11.52
N ALA A 369 -15.22 -11.16 12.69
CA ALA A 369 -14.45 -10.30 13.58
C ALA A 369 -14.16 -10.98 14.92
N TRP A 370 -12.88 -11.11 15.25
CA TRP A 370 -12.39 -11.62 16.52
C TRP A 370 -11.87 -10.47 17.38
N ARG A 371 -12.42 -10.34 18.59
CA ARG A 371 -11.84 -9.52 19.66
C ARG A 371 -11.03 -10.42 20.59
N PHE A 372 -9.82 -9.98 20.91
CA PHE A 372 -8.91 -10.64 21.84
C PHE A 372 -8.79 -9.85 23.15
N GLY A 373 -8.38 -10.51 24.24
CA GLY A 373 -8.13 -9.86 25.54
C GLY A 373 -9.20 -10.12 26.60
N GLU A 374 -9.61 -9.07 27.32
CA GLU A 374 -10.44 -9.19 28.54
C GLU A 374 -11.89 -9.67 28.29
N ASP A 375 -12.43 -9.38 27.11
CA ASP A 375 -13.76 -9.84 26.68
C ASP A 375 -13.69 -10.43 25.25
N PRO A 376 -13.15 -11.65 25.12
CA PRO A 376 -12.92 -12.25 23.82
C PRO A 376 -14.25 -12.65 23.18
N ALA A 377 -14.42 -12.29 21.91
CA ALA A 377 -15.64 -12.55 21.15
C ALA A 377 -15.32 -12.85 19.69
N HIS A 378 -16.18 -13.64 19.05
CA HIS A 378 -16.19 -13.85 17.60
C HIS A 378 -17.61 -13.64 17.09
N GLU A 379 -17.76 -12.70 16.17
CA GLU A 379 -19.03 -12.32 15.57
C GLU A 379 -18.89 -12.29 14.04
N ARG A 380 -19.92 -12.71 13.31
CA ARG A 380 -20.00 -12.63 11.85
C ARG A 380 -21.01 -11.57 11.46
N PHE A 381 -20.64 -10.70 10.53
CA PHE A 381 -21.44 -9.57 10.03
C PHE A 381 -21.67 -9.68 8.52
N GLU A 382 -22.88 -9.34 8.09
CA GLU A 382 -23.30 -9.38 6.67
C GLU A 382 -23.82 -8.03 6.16
N VAL A 383 -24.29 -7.15 7.07
CA VAL A 383 -24.96 -5.88 6.70
C VAL A 383 -24.28 -4.68 7.35
N THR A 384 -24.04 -4.72 8.66
CA THR A 384 -23.43 -3.61 9.38
C THR A 384 -22.32 -4.13 10.27
N LEU A 385 -21.10 -3.61 10.08
CA LEU A 385 -19.93 -3.95 10.88
C LEU A 385 -19.65 -2.80 11.88
N PRO A 386 -19.86 -3.01 13.19
CA PRO A 386 -19.50 -2.02 14.19
C PRO A 386 -17.98 -1.86 14.32
N VAL A 387 -17.52 -0.61 14.43
CA VAL A 387 -16.11 -0.27 14.66
C VAL A 387 -15.94 0.18 16.10
N ARG A 388 -14.97 -0.41 16.81
CA ARG A 388 -14.76 -0.19 18.24
C ARG A 388 -13.35 0.26 18.58
N LEU A 389 -13.25 1.02 19.68
CA LEU A 389 -12.00 1.29 20.38
C LEU A 389 -12.11 0.70 21.78
N GLY A 390 -11.54 -0.48 21.98
CA GLY A 390 -11.80 -1.28 23.18
C GLY A 390 -13.25 -1.75 23.18
N THR A 391 -14.02 -1.41 24.23
CA THR A 391 -15.44 -1.79 24.36
C THR A 391 -16.41 -0.75 23.80
N GLU A 392 -15.93 0.44 23.43
CA GLU A 392 -16.77 1.54 22.95
C GLU A 392 -16.93 1.47 21.43
N GLU A 393 -18.17 1.53 20.94
CA GLU A 393 -18.49 1.66 19.52
C GLU A 393 -18.36 3.12 19.09
N VAL A 394 -17.47 3.38 18.12
CA VAL A 394 -17.14 4.71 17.62
C VAL A 394 -17.74 4.99 16.23
N GLY A 395 -18.28 3.96 15.59
CA GLY A 395 -18.97 4.06 14.31
C GLY A 395 -19.35 2.69 13.78
N SER A 396 -19.87 2.66 12.55
CA SER A 396 -20.21 1.42 11.86
C SER A 396 -19.98 1.54 10.35
N ILE A 397 -19.67 0.42 9.73
CA ILE A 397 -19.44 0.29 8.29
C ILE A 397 -20.65 -0.41 7.67
N ASP A 398 -21.19 0.17 6.60
CA ASP A 398 -22.21 -0.45 5.75
C ASP A 398 -21.55 -1.48 4.82
N LEU A 399 -21.76 -2.77 5.12
CA LEU A 399 -21.17 -3.86 4.35
C LEU A 399 -21.85 -4.04 2.99
N GLU A 400 -23.11 -3.63 2.81
CA GLU A 400 -23.76 -3.67 1.50
C GLU A 400 -23.06 -2.72 0.53
N ALA A 401 -22.64 -1.54 1.01
CA ALA A 401 -21.84 -0.61 0.22
C ALA A 401 -20.41 -1.13 -0.04
N VAL A 402 -19.77 -1.75 0.95
CA VAL A 402 -18.43 -2.35 0.79
C VAL A 402 -18.44 -3.45 -0.26
N PHE A 403 -19.40 -4.37 -0.20
CA PHE A 403 -19.49 -5.53 -1.08
C PHE A 403 -20.32 -5.30 -2.35
N ALA A 404 -20.81 -4.07 -2.57
CA ALA A 404 -21.61 -3.73 -3.74
C ALA A 404 -20.92 -4.27 -5.00
N PRO A 405 -21.66 -4.97 -5.89
CA PRO A 405 -21.07 -5.67 -7.01
C PRO A 405 -20.27 -4.72 -7.88
N ASP A 406 -19.19 -5.27 -8.43
CA ASP A 406 -18.44 -4.62 -9.47
C ASP A 406 -19.26 -4.72 -10.74
N PHE A 407 -19.75 -3.55 -11.21
CA PHE A 407 -20.56 -3.32 -12.42
C PHE A 407 -22.06 -3.62 -12.34
#